data_AF-Q6AVP4-F1
#
_entry.id   AF-Q6AVP4-F1
#
_cell.length_a   1.000
_cell.length_b   1.000
_cell.length_c   1.000
_cell.angle_alpha   90.00
_cell.angle_beta   90.00
_cell.angle_gamma   90.00
#
_symmetry.space_group_name_H-M   'P 1'
#
loop_
_entity.id
_entity.type
_entity.pdbx_description
1 polymer ?
#
loop_
_entity_poly.entity_id
_entity_poly.type
_entity_poly.pdbx_seq_one_letter_code
_entity_poly.pdbx_strand_id
1 'polypeptide(L)'
;MTKLFDRAFASSAEDVKSDMEISEKIGLLQHFVRPHHLDIPKLLHNEAAWLLAVKELQKINSFKSPREKLSCIMSCCQVINNLLLNVSMSNDRTLSGADDFLPILIYITIKANPPQLHSNLKFIQLFRRETRLISEVEYYLTNLISAKMFIMNVNGHSLSMEESVFQTHMESARLGNHISVASTNSSQGLGTSTPGQNEESGDTEGLFLTLVDQFVSE
;
A
#
# COMPACT_ATOMS: atom_id res chain seq x y z
N MET A 1 5.19 -19.56 -16.26
CA MET A 1 5.85 -18.39 -15.64
C MET A 1 6.44 -18.67 -14.27
N THR A 2 5.89 -19.59 -13.47
CA THR A 2 6.41 -19.91 -12.13
C THR A 2 7.87 -20.41 -12.14
N LYS A 3 8.28 -21.19 -13.15
CA LYS A 3 9.65 -21.71 -13.28
C LYS A 3 10.71 -20.66 -13.65
N LEU A 4 10.29 -19.51 -14.20
CA LEU A 4 11.20 -18.42 -14.58
C LEU A 4 11.21 -17.29 -13.55
N PHE A 5 10.27 -17.29 -12.59
CA PHE A 5 10.09 -16.24 -11.61
C PHE A 5 11.40 -15.95 -10.86
N ASP A 6 12.03 -16.99 -10.31
CA ASP A 6 13.22 -16.84 -9.48
C ASP A 6 14.45 -16.30 -10.26
N ARG A 7 14.42 -16.32 -11.60
CA ARG A 7 15.47 -15.74 -12.46
C ARG A 7 15.12 -14.38 -13.03
N ALA A 8 13.84 -14.04 -13.08
CA ALA A 8 13.35 -12.88 -13.82
C ALA A 8 12.78 -11.77 -12.92
N PHE A 9 12.40 -12.10 -11.69
CA PHE A 9 11.88 -11.15 -10.72
C PHE A 9 13.01 -10.60 -9.84
N ALA A 10 13.12 -9.27 -9.74
CA ALA A 10 14.17 -8.58 -8.96
C ALA A 10 15.59 -9.11 -9.28
N SER A 11 15.87 -9.36 -10.57
CA SER A 11 17.04 -10.14 -10.99
C SER A 11 18.33 -9.34 -11.10
N SER A 12 18.25 -8.00 -11.15
CA SER A 12 19.41 -7.12 -11.23
C SER A 12 19.61 -6.32 -9.93
N ALA A 13 20.85 -5.88 -9.68
CA ALA A 13 21.16 -5.08 -8.51
C ALA A 13 20.42 -3.72 -8.52
N GLU A 14 20.16 -3.18 -9.72
CA GLU A 14 19.39 -1.95 -9.92
C GLU A 14 17.93 -2.10 -9.52
N ASP A 15 17.32 -3.27 -9.78
CA ASP A 15 15.94 -3.56 -9.37
C ASP A 15 15.84 -3.62 -7.83
N VAL A 16 16.76 -4.35 -7.19
CA VAL A 16 16.82 -4.44 -5.72
C VAL A 16 17.08 -3.08 -5.10
N LYS A 17 17.98 -2.28 -5.67
CA LYS A 17 18.23 -0.90 -5.23
C LYS A 17 16.97 -0.04 -5.34
N SER A 18 16.30 -0.10 -6.48
CA SER A 18 15.07 0.68 -6.72
C SER A 18 13.94 0.28 -5.76
N ASP A 19 13.82 -1.02 -5.44
CA ASP A 19 12.87 -1.54 -4.46
C ASP A 19 13.16 -1.03 -3.03
N MET A 20 14.43 -0.99 -2.63
CA MET A 20 14.83 -0.43 -1.34
C MET A 20 14.52 1.07 -1.25
N GLU A 21 14.89 1.83 -2.28
CA GLU A 21 14.67 3.28 -2.32
C GLU A 21 13.19 3.65 -2.23
N ILE A 22 12.32 3.00 -3.00
CA ILE A 22 10.87 3.28 -2.93
C ILE A 22 10.27 2.84 -1.60
N SER A 23 10.69 1.71 -1.05
CA SER A 23 10.15 1.20 0.22
C SER A 23 10.56 2.09 1.40
N GLU A 24 11.81 2.56 1.44
CA GLU A 24 12.28 3.52 2.43
C GLU A 24 11.53 4.85 2.29
N LYS A 25 11.43 5.39 1.08
CA LYS A 25 10.70 6.64 0.81
C LYS A 25 9.24 6.55 1.27
N ILE A 26 8.54 5.47 0.92
CA ILE A 26 7.16 5.24 1.40
C ILE A 26 7.13 5.17 2.93
N GLY A 27 8.03 4.41 3.54
CA GLY A 27 8.12 4.27 4.99
C GLY A 27 8.18 5.62 5.70
N LEU A 28 9.01 6.55 5.21
CA LEU A 28 9.10 7.91 5.76
C LEU A 28 7.81 8.72 5.56
N LEU A 29 7.23 8.68 4.35
CA LEU A 29 6.01 9.39 4.01
C LEU A 29 4.80 8.92 4.83
N GLN A 30 4.74 7.64 5.20
CA GLN A 30 3.63 7.08 5.99
C GLN A 30 3.39 7.80 7.32
N HIS A 31 4.44 8.35 7.95
CA HIS A 31 4.36 9.03 9.25
C HIS A 31 3.52 10.31 9.19
N PHE A 32 3.68 11.11 8.13
CA PHE A 32 3.14 12.48 8.10
C PHE A 32 2.20 12.74 6.92
N VAL A 33 2.24 11.97 5.83
CA VAL A 33 1.28 12.16 4.73
C VAL A 33 -0.13 11.83 5.20
N ARG A 34 -1.08 12.68 4.79
CA ARG A 34 -2.49 12.69 5.16
C ARG A 34 -3.29 12.98 3.89
N PRO A 35 -4.59 12.63 3.82
CA PRO A 35 -5.37 12.79 2.59
C PRO A 35 -5.37 14.22 2.04
N HIS A 36 -5.42 15.24 2.91
CA HIS A 36 -5.43 16.64 2.49
C HIS A 36 -4.12 17.12 1.85
N HIS A 37 -2.99 16.43 2.08
CA HIS A 37 -1.72 16.74 1.40
C HIS A 37 -1.73 16.31 -0.07
N LEU A 38 -2.68 15.45 -0.46
CA LEU A 38 -2.89 14.99 -1.83
C LEU A 38 -4.21 15.53 -2.39
N ASP A 39 -4.73 16.61 -1.80
CA ASP A 39 -5.98 17.26 -2.20
C ASP A 39 -7.21 16.35 -2.19
N ILE A 40 -7.20 15.25 -1.40
CA ILE A 40 -8.31 14.31 -1.32
C ILE A 40 -9.47 14.92 -0.51
N PRO A 41 -10.64 15.16 -1.12
CA PRO A 41 -11.80 15.74 -0.44
C PRO A 41 -12.29 14.88 0.73
N LYS A 42 -12.75 15.50 1.83
CA LYS A 42 -13.26 14.80 3.03
C LYS A 42 -14.41 13.83 2.73
N LEU A 43 -15.22 14.14 1.73
CA LEU A 43 -16.32 13.28 1.26
C LEU A 43 -15.84 11.91 0.73
N LEU A 44 -14.57 11.80 0.34
CA LEU A 44 -13.95 10.55 -0.11
C LEU A 44 -13.22 9.80 1.02
N HIS A 45 -13.27 10.30 2.25
CA HIS A 45 -12.58 9.66 3.38
C HIS A 45 -13.41 8.48 3.87
N ASN A 46 -13.05 7.28 3.42
CA ASN A 46 -13.66 6.04 3.85
C ASN A 46 -12.57 5.07 4.29
N GLU A 47 -12.32 5.02 5.60
CA GLU A 47 -11.22 4.24 6.18
C GLU A 47 -11.38 2.73 5.91
N ALA A 48 -12.61 2.21 5.95
CA ALA A 48 -12.87 0.81 5.69
C ALA A 48 -12.55 0.43 4.23
N ALA A 49 -13.02 1.22 3.26
CA ALA A 49 -12.73 1.00 1.85
C ALA A 49 -11.23 1.15 1.56
N TRP A 50 -10.57 2.17 2.12
CA TRP A 50 -9.13 2.35 1.95
C TRP A 50 -8.32 1.21 2.56
N LEU A 51 -8.74 0.69 3.72
CA LEU A 51 -8.09 -0.46 4.36
C LEU A 51 -8.24 -1.72 3.49
N LEU A 52 -9.40 -1.94 2.88
CA LEU A 52 -9.60 -3.05 1.93
C LEU A 52 -8.66 -2.91 0.72
N ALA A 53 -8.59 -1.73 0.11
CA ALA A 53 -7.70 -1.48 -1.02
C ALA A 53 -6.22 -1.67 -0.67
N VAL A 54 -5.80 -1.18 0.51
CA VAL A 54 -4.45 -1.41 1.06
C VAL A 54 -4.14 -2.90 1.17
N LYS A 55 -5.06 -3.69 1.75
CA LYS A 55 -4.89 -5.14 1.89
C LYS A 55 -4.80 -5.85 0.55
N GLU A 56 -5.57 -5.45 -0.46
CA GLU A 56 -5.47 -6.03 -1.80
C GLU A 56 -4.08 -5.81 -2.40
N LEU A 57 -3.54 -4.59 -2.29
CA LEU A 57 -2.23 -4.27 -2.85
C LEU A 57 -1.08 -5.00 -2.12
N GLN A 58 -1.20 -5.20 -0.80
CA GLN A 58 -0.20 -5.94 -0.01
C GLN A 58 -0.09 -7.43 -0.38
N LYS A 59 -1.13 -8.02 -0.98
CA LYS A 59 -1.12 -9.43 -1.42
C LYS A 59 -0.22 -9.68 -2.64
N ILE A 60 0.28 -8.63 -3.31
CA ILE A 60 0.99 -8.76 -4.59
C ILE A 60 2.19 -9.73 -4.53
N ASN A 61 2.88 -9.82 -3.39
CA ASN A 61 4.00 -10.75 -3.21
C ASN A 61 3.61 -12.20 -2.87
N SER A 62 2.34 -12.45 -2.53
CA SER A 62 1.82 -13.80 -2.32
C SER A 62 1.69 -14.60 -3.61
N PHE A 63 1.79 -13.94 -4.77
CA PHE A 63 1.64 -14.56 -6.07
C PHE A 63 2.92 -14.47 -6.90
N LYS A 64 3.23 -15.54 -7.64
CA LYS A 64 4.36 -15.58 -8.58
C LYS A 64 3.97 -15.28 -10.03
N SER A 65 2.69 -15.41 -10.40
CA SER A 65 2.28 -15.19 -11.79
C SER A 65 2.00 -13.70 -12.07
N PRO A 66 2.40 -13.16 -13.25
CA PRO A 66 2.07 -11.78 -13.62
C PRO A 66 0.56 -11.51 -13.63
N ARG A 67 -0.25 -12.55 -13.91
CA ARG A 67 -1.70 -12.47 -13.91
C ARG A 67 -2.24 -12.18 -12.52
N GLU A 68 -1.84 -12.96 -11.54
CA GLU A 68 -2.36 -12.85 -10.17
C GLU A 68 -1.83 -11.58 -9.50
N LYS A 69 -0.57 -11.21 -9.74
CA LYS A 69 -0.03 -9.93 -9.28
C LYS A 69 -0.84 -8.74 -9.83
N LEU A 70 -1.19 -8.79 -11.11
CA LEU A 70 -2.05 -7.78 -11.74
C LEU A 70 -3.47 -7.80 -11.16
N SER A 71 -4.03 -8.97 -10.83
CA SER A 71 -5.32 -9.08 -10.16
C SER A 71 -5.35 -8.34 -8.82
N CYS A 72 -4.28 -8.36 -8.02
CA CYS A 72 -4.19 -7.54 -6.79
C CYS A 72 -4.34 -6.04 -7.08
N ILE A 73 -3.69 -5.55 -8.14
CA ILE A 73 -3.78 -4.14 -8.55
C ILE A 73 -5.21 -3.81 -9.00
N MET A 74 -5.82 -4.69 -9.80
CA MET A 74 -7.21 -4.51 -10.26
C MET A 74 -8.17 -4.44 -9.08
N SER A 75 -8.07 -5.38 -8.13
CA SER A 75 -8.94 -5.43 -6.95
C SER A 75 -8.78 -4.18 -6.08
N CYS A 76 -7.55 -3.70 -5.87
CA CYS A 76 -7.30 -2.41 -5.21
C CYS A 76 -8.00 -1.25 -5.93
N CYS A 77 -7.85 -1.13 -7.25
CA CYS A 77 -8.43 -0.03 -8.04
C CYS A 77 -9.96 -0.10 -8.11
N GLN A 78 -10.54 -1.31 -8.15
CA GLN A 78 -11.98 -1.51 -8.11
C GLN A 78 -12.59 -1.04 -6.78
N VAL A 79 -11.93 -1.28 -5.65
CA VAL A 79 -12.38 -0.76 -4.35
C VAL A 79 -12.41 0.76 -4.35
N ILE A 80 -11.40 1.41 -4.92
CA ILE A 80 -11.35 2.89 -5.05
C ILE A 80 -12.49 3.38 -5.94
N ASN A 81 -12.71 2.76 -7.11
CA ASN A 81 -13.77 3.18 -8.02
C ASN A 81 -15.17 2.97 -7.45
N ASN A 82 -15.40 1.87 -6.74
CA ASN A 82 -16.67 1.64 -6.05
C ASN A 82 -16.94 2.72 -5.00
N LEU A 83 -15.91 3.15 -4.27
CA LEU A 83 -16.03 4.29 -3.34
C LEU A 83 -16.42 5.58 -4.10
N LEU A 84 -15.74 5.90 -5.20
CA LEU A 84 -16.05 7.09 -6.02
C LEU A 84 -17.48 7.05 -6.58
N LEU A 85 -17.92 5.89 -7.05
CA LEU A 85 -19.28 5.69 -7.57
C LEU A 85 -20.33 5.88 -6.48
N ASN A 86 -20.15 5.27 -5.31
CA ASN A 86 -21.08 5.41 -4.19
C ASN A 86 -21.24 6.87 -3.73
N VAL A 87 -20.14 7.62 -3.75
CA VAL A 87 -20.16 9.03 -3.36
C VAL A 87 -20.80 9.90 -4.44
N SER A 88 -20.52 9.65 -5.72
CA SER A 88 -21.17 10.33 -6.85
C SER A 88 -22.69 10.15 -6.83
N MET A 89 -23.16 8.92 -6.56
CA MET A 89 -24.58 8.60 -6.51
C MET A 89 -25.31 9.21 -5.32
N SER A 90 -24.59 9.50 -4.22
CA SER A 90 -25.19 10.02 -2.99
C SER A 90 -25.15 11.55 -2.86
N ASN A 91 -24.27 12.26 -3.58
CA ASN A 91 -23.98 13.67 -3.30
C ASN A 91 -24.24 14.67 -4.44
N ASP A 92 -24.95 14.30 -5.51
CA ASP A 92 -25.33 15.19 -6.64
C ASP A 92 -24.15 16.00 -7.25
N ARG A 93 -22.92 15.58 -6.95
CA ARG A 93 -21.67 16.14 -7.46
C ARG A 93 -21.11 15.19 -8.48
N THR A 94 -20.73 15.75 -9.62
CA THR A 94 -19.94 15.05 -10.62
C THR A 94 -18.50 14.97 -10.11
N LEU A 95 -18.10 13.82 -9.57
CA LEU A 95 -16.68 13.52 -9.37
C LEU A 95 -16.01 13.40 -10.75
N SER A 96 -14.88 14.07 -10.93
CA SER A 96 -14.06 13.94 -12.12
C SER A 96 -13.24 12.67 -11.96
N GLY A 97 -13.79 11.54 -12.41
CA GLY A 97 -13.31 10.20 -12.03
C GLY A 97 -11.80 9.94 -12.11
N ALA A 98 -11.04 10.64 -12.97
CA ALA A 98 -9.57 10.53 -13.02
C ALA A 98 -8.85 11.42 -12.00
N ASP A 99 -9.31 12.67 -11.81
CA ASP A 99 -8.72 13.66 -10.91
C ASP A 99 -8.90 13.28 -9.44
N ASP A 100 -9.98 12.55 -9.13
CA ASP A 100 -10.26 12.03 -7.78
C ASP A 100 -9.57 10.66 -7.52
N PHE A 101 -9.32 9.87 -8.58
CA PHE A 101 -8.79 8.51 -8.46
C PHE A 101 -7.30 8.46 -8.13
N LEU A 102 -6.47 9.17 -8.90
CA LEU A 102 -5.01 9.06 -8.78
C LEU A 102 -4.49 9.51 -7.39
N PRO A 103 -4.98 10.61 -6.79
CA PRO A 103 -4.56 11.00 -5.44
C PRO A 103 -4.88 9.92 -4.38
N ILE A 104 -6.06 9.29 -4.48
CA ILE A 104 -6.44 8.19 -3.59
C ILE A 104 -5.52 6.98 -3.80
N LEU A 105 -5.21 6.64 -5.06
CA LEU A 105 -4.29 5.54 -5.37
C LEU A 105 -2.87 5.80 -4.82
N ILE A 106 -2.37 7.04 -4.93
CA ILE A 106 -1.09 7.44 -4.33
C ILE A 106 -1.14 7.26 -2.81
N TYR A 107 -2.19 7.75 -2.16
CA TYR A 107 -2.37 7.63 -0.72
C TYR A 107 -2.41 6.16 -0.27
N ILE A 108 -3.19 5.32 -0.94
CA ILE A 108 -3.28 3.88 -0.65
C ILE A 108 -1.95 3.19 -0.89
N THR A 109 -1.22 3.53 -1.95
CA THR A 109 0.13 2.98 -2.22
C THR A 109 1.09 3.33 -1.09
N ILE A 110 1.07 4.57 -0.60
CA ILE A 110 1.85 4.99 0.57
C ILE A 110 1.44 4.17 1.80
N LYS A 111 0.15 4.07 2.10
CA LYS A 111 -0.33 3.33 3.28
C LYS A 111 -0.10 1.82 3.20
N ALA A 112 -0.08 1.24 2.00
CA ALA A 112 0.18 -0.17 1.80
C ALA A 112 1.66 -0.55 1.91
N ASN A 113 2.57 0.32 1.44
CA ASN A 113 4.01 0.03 1.29
C ASN A 113 4.26 -1.39 0.74
N PRO A 114 3.73 -1.73 -0.45
CA PRO A 114 3.81 -3.08 -0.98
C PRO A 114 5.27 -3.50 -1.18
N PRO A 115 5.69 -4.68 -0.68
CA PRO A 115 7.07 -5.14 -0.83
C PRO A 115 7.49 -5.26 -2.30
N GLN A 116 8.72 -4.86 -2.60
CA GLN A 116 9.31 -4.98 -3.94
C GLN A 116 8.44 -4.34 -5.05
N LEU A 117 7.84 -3.17 -4.78
CA LEU A 117 6.90 -2.52 -5.68
C LEU A 117 7.49 -2.29 -7.08
N HIS A 118 8.75 -1.85 -7.19
CA HIS A 118 9.40 -1.61 -8.47
C HIS A 118 9.49 -2.91 -9.27
N SER A 119 10.02 -3.97 -8.66
CA SER A 119 10.18 -5.27 -9.32
C SER A 119 8.83 -5.89 -9.72
N ASN A 120 7.79 -5.72 -8.90
CA ASN A 120 6.44 -6.18 -9.25
C ASN A 120 5.90 -5.50 -10.50
N LEU A 121 5.97 -4.18 -10.58
CA LEU A 121 5.46 -3.43 -11.73
C LEU A 121 6.25 -3.79 -13.00
N LYS A 122 7.58 -3.78 -12.92
CA LYS A 122 8.47 -4.17 -14.02
C LYS A 122 8.17 -5.60 -14.51
N PHE A 123 8.01 -6.54 -13.57
CA PHE A 123 7.70 -7.93 -13.89
C PHE A 123 6.35 -8.07 -14.59
N ILE A 124 5.30 -7.36 -14.14
CA ILE A 124 4.00 -7.37 -14.83
C ILE A 124 4.14 -6.81 -16.25
N GLN A 125 4.83 -5.69 -16.42
CA GLN A 125 5.02 -5.05 -17.73
C GLN A 125 5.74 -5.97 -18.72
N LEU A 126 6.80 -6.66 -18.29
CA LEU A 126 7.61 -7.51 -19.17
C LEU A 126 6.96 -8.85 -19.52
N PHE A 127 6.15 -9.41 -18.61
CA PHE A 127 5.71 -10.80 -18.69
C PHE A 127 4.20 -10.99 -18.83
N ARG A 128 3.44 -9.92 -18.78
CA ARG A 128 2.02 -9.95 -19.18
C ARG A 128 1.94 -9.84 -20.69
N ARG A 129 1.11 -10.69 -21.31
CA ARG A 129 0.86 -10.61 -22.76
C ARG A 129 0.23 -9.25 -23.10
N GLU A 130 0.82 -8.53 -24.04
CA GLU A 130 0.34 -7.21 -24.50
C GLU A 130 -1.14 -7.26 -24.93
N THR A 131 -1.58 -8.33 -25.59
CA THR A 131 -2.99 -8.56 -25.96
C THR A 131 -3.97 -8.65 -24.79
N ARG A 132 -3.46 -8.69 -23.54
CA ARG A 132 -4.24 -8.76 -22.30
C ARG A 132 -4.05 -7.52 -21.42
N LEU A 133 -3.28 -6.54 -21.88
CA LEU A 133 -3.14 -5.21 -21.29
C LEU A 133 -3.89 -4.23 -22.20
N ILE A 134 -5.22 -4.22 -22.09
CA ILE A 134 -6.07 -3.32 -22.87
C ILE A 134 -7.12 -2.70 -21.95
N SER A 135 -7.57 -1.49 -22.28
CA SER A 135 -8.63 -0.78 -21.57
C SER A 135 -8.28 -0.54 -20.08
N GLU A 136 -9.20 -0.82 -19.17
CA GLU A 136 -9.08 -0.57 -17.73
C GLU A 136 -7.83 -1.20 -17.09
N VAL A 137 -7.40 -2.37 -17.59
CA VAL A 137 -6.24 -3.08 -17.04
C VAL A 137 -4.96 -2.31 -17.27
N GLU A 138 -4.79 -1.77 -18.49
CA GLU A 138 -3.64 -0.94 -18.83
C GLU A 138 -3.72 0.41 -18.12
N TYR A 139 -4.91 0.98 -18.02
CA TYR A 139 -5.17 2.22 -17.30
C TYR A 139 -4.75 2.12 -15.82
N TYR A 140 -5.19 1.10 -15.08
CA TYR A 140 -4.83 0.96 -13.66
C TYR A 140 -3.34 0.66 -13.45
N LEU A 141 -2.74 -0.17 -14.31
CA LEU A 141 -1.30 -0.42 -14.24
C LEU A 141 -0.51 0.87 -14.46
N THR A 142 -0.90 1.66 -15.47
CA THR A 142 -0.28 2.96 -15.77
C THR A 142 -0.44 3.92 -14.60
N ASN A 143 -1.63 4.01 -13.99
CA ASN A 143 -1.85 4.86 -12.82
C ASN A 143 -1.01 4.44 -11.62
N LEU A 144 -0.83 3.14 -11.36
CA LEU A 144 0.04 2.68 -10.26
C LEU A 144 1.52 2.95 -10.56
N ILE A 145 1.95 2.85 -11.81
CA ILE A 145 3.30 3.27 -12.23
C ILE A 145 3.47 4.77 -12.02
N SER A 146 2.50 5.60 -12.42
CA SER A 146 2.49 7.04 -12.18
C SER A 146 2.53 7.37 -10.68
N ALA A 147 1.77 6.64 -9.85
CA ALA A 147 1.80 6.80 -8.40
C ALA A 147 3.18 6.48 -7.82
N LYS A 148 3.82 5.38 -8.24
CA LYS A 148 5.20 5.04 -7.86
C LYS A 148 6.18 6.14 -8.29
N MET A 149 6.06 6.68 -9.50
CA MET A 149 6.90 7.77 -9.98
C MET A 149 6.68 9.07 -9.21
N PHE A 150 5.44 9.41 -8.87
CA PHE A 150 5.12 10.55 -8.01
C PHE A 150 5.79 10.40 -6.64
N ILE A 151 5.62 9.25 -5.98
CA ILE A 151 6.19 8.99 -4.65
C ILE A 151 7.71 9.13 -4.65
N MET A 152 8.40 8.63 -5.69
CA MET A 152 9.86 8.77 -5.79
C MET A 152 10.32 10.23 -5.85
N ASN A 153 9.56 11.07 -6.55
CA ASN A 153 9.92 12.45 -6.84
C ASN A 153 9.22 13.48 -5.95
N VAL A 154 8.44 13.03 -4.96
CA VAL A 154 7.62 13.90 -4.11
C VAL A 154 8.50 14.80 -3.22
N ASN A 155 8.11 16.06 -3.17
CA ASN A 155 8.69 17.13 -2.36
C ASN A 155 7.58 17.94 -1.63
N GLY A 156 7.94 19.01 -0.92
CA GLY A 156 6.98 19.82 -0.17
C GLY A 156 5.90 20.44 -1.06
N HIS A 157 6.28 21.00 -2.20
CA HIS A 157 5.33 21.60 -3.15
C HIS A 157 4.32 20.56 -3.67
N SER A 158 4.77 19.34 -3.97
CA SER A 158 3.88 18.25 -4.41
C SER A 158 2.83 17.85 -3.36
N LEU A 159 3.04 18.18 -2.09
CA LEU A 159 2.16 17.85 -0.97
C LEU A 159 1.47 19.08 -0.36
N SER A 160 1.47 20.21 -1.09
CA SER A 160 0.88 21.47 -0.65
C SER A 160 1.43 21.95 0.71
N MET A 161 2.74 21.76 0.94
CA MET A 161 3.44 22.21 2.15
C MET A 161 4.76 22.92 1.82
N GLU A 162 5.27 23.71 2.75
CA GLU A 162 6.59 24.33 2.60
C GLU A 162 7.70 23.27 2.58
N GLU A 163 8.74 23.49 1.76
CA GLU A 163 9.86 22.55 1.64
C GLU A 163 10.59 22.35 2.99
N SER A 164 10.72 23.40 3.80
CA SER A 164 11.34 23.31 5.13
C SER A 164 10.55 22.39 6.08
N VAL A 165 9.21 22.47 6.04
CA VAL A 165 8.29 21.62 6.80
C VAL A 165 8.38 20.17 6.32
N PHE A 166 8.42 19.96 4.99
CA PHE A 166 8.61 18.65 4.41
C PHE A 166 9.92 18.00 4.86
N GLN A 167 11.05 18.72 4.79
CA GLN A 167 12.35 18.20 5.23
C GLN A 167 12.35 17.88 6.74
N THR A 168 11.75 18.75 7.56
CA THR A 168 11.59 18.52 9.00
C THR A 168 10.81 17.23 9.29
N HIS A 169 9.72 16.99 8.55
CA HIS A 169 8.95 15.75 8.68
C HIS A 169 9.74 14.51 8.23
N MET A 170 10.48 14.61 7.12
CA MET A 170 11.32 13.52 6.61
C MET A 170 12.44 13.17 7.59
N GLU A 171 13.10 14.15 8.19
CA GLU A 171 14.12 13.96 9.23
C GLU A 171 13.54 13.35 10.51
N SER A 172 12.39 13.88 10.96
CA SER A 172 11.69 13.35 12.13
C SER A 172 11.28 11.88 11.94
N ALA A 173 10.81 11.51 10.75
CA ALA A 173 10.46 10.14 10.41
C ALA A 173 11.69 9.21 10.41
N ARG A 174 12.84 9.68 9.89
CA ARG A 174 14.11 8.91 9.93
C ARG A 174 14.52 8.62 11.37
N LEU A 175 14.46 9.62 12.25
CA LEU A 175 14.81 9.47 13.67
C LEU A 175 13.85 8.49 14.39
N GLY A 176 12.55 8.57 14.10
CA GLY A 176 11.55 7.66 14.67
C GLY A 176 11.78 6.18 14.28
N ASN A 177 12.22 5.93 13.05
CA ASN A 177 12.55 4.58 12.60
C ASN A 177 13.80 4.02 13.30
N HIS A 178 14.82 4.85 13.57
CA HIS A 178 16.02 4.42 14.29
C HIS A 178 15.74 4.04 15.76
N ILE A 179 14.88 4.78 16.45
CA ILE A 179 14.51 4.48 17.85
C ILE A 179 13.72 3.17 17.96
N SER A 180 12.85 2.90 16.98
CA SER A 180 12.05 1.67 16.92
C SER A 180 12.91 0.42 16.72
N VAL A 181 13.95 0.50 15.86
CA VAL A 181 14.88 -0.62 15.61
C VAL A 181 15.88 -0.84 16.75
N ALA A 182 16.31 0.24 17.42
CA ALA A 182 17.21 0.13 18.59
C ALA A 182 16.52 -0.54 19.79
N SER A 183 15.22 -0.27 19.98
CA SER A 183 14.43 -0.86 21.07
C SER A 183 14.15 -2.36 20.91
N THR A 184 14.20 -2.88 19.67
CA THR A 184 14.06 -4.31 19.38
C THR A 184 15.32 -5.13 19.63
N ASN A 185 16.49 -4.50 19.81
CA ASN A 185 17.78 -5.20 20.01
C ASN A 185 18.22 -5.27 21.49
N SER A 186 17.42 -4.75 22.43
CA SER A 186 17.76 -4.69 23.86
C SER A 186 16.97 -5.67 24.74
N SER A 187 16.74 -6.89 24.25
CA SER A 187 16.20 -8.00 25.07
C SER A 187 16.80 -9.35 24.70
N GLN A 188 18.12 -9.50 24.90
CA GLN A 188 18.74 -10.79 25.18
C GLN A 188 19.82 -10.66 26.27
N GLY A 189 19.58 -11.31 27.40
CA GLY A 189 20.64 -11.76 28.32
C GLY A 189 20.48 -11.41 29.79
N LEU A 190 19.69 -12.19 30.55
CA LEU A 190 20.17 -12.79 31.81
C LEU A 190 19.24 -13.94 32.25
N GLY A 191 19.77 -15.15 32.35
CA GLY A 191 19.07 -16.31 32.92
C GLY A 191 19.22 -16.38 34.44
N THR A 192 18.24 -16.95 35.15
CA THR A 192 18.29 -18.31 35.74
C THR A 192 17.08 -18.60 36.64
N SER A 193 16.59 -19.84 36.58
CA SER A 193 15.83 -20.65 37.58
C SER A 193 14.30 -20.47 37.80
N THR A 194 13.58 -21.54 37.44
CA THR A 194 12.18 -22.02 37.68
C THR A 194 11.90 -22.39 39.17
N PRO A 195 10.70 -22.90 39.61
CA PRO A 195 9.37 -23.06 38.98
C PRO A 195 8.12 -22.75 39.88
N GLY A 196 6.91 -22.67 39.29
CA GLY A 196 5.65 -22.88 40.05
C GLY A 196 4.34 -22.33 39.45
N GLN A 197 3.57 -23.21 38.77
CA GLN A 197 2.09 -23.36 38.69
C GLN A 197 1.13 -22.14 38.77
N ASN A 198 0.31 -21.92 37.73
CA ASN A 198 -1.14 -22.18 37.74
C ASN A 198 -1.84 -21.75 36.43
N GLU A 199 -2.92 -22.48 36.14
CA GLU A 199 -3.83 -22.44 34.99
C GLU A 199 -4.67 -21.15 34.90
N GLU A 200 -5.00 -20.69 33.69
CA GLU A 200 -6.41 -20.56 33.23
C GLU A 200 -6.51 -20.03 31.78
N SER A 201 -7.41 -20.68 31.06
CA SER A 201 -7.91 -20.45 29.70
C SER A 201 -8.83 -19.23 29.56
N GLY A 202 -8.86 -18.60 28.38
CA GLY A 202 -9.90 -17.61 28.05
C GLY A 202 -9.86 -17.19 26.58
N ASP A 203 -10.82 -17.69 25.81
CA ASP A 203 -11.00 -17.52 24.37
C ASP A 203 -11.23 -16.06 23.93
N THR A 204 -10.51 -15.61 22.89
CA THR A 204 -10.82 -14.35 22.18
C THR A 204 -10.91 -14.50 20.66
N GLU A 205 -11.07 -15.72 20.14
CA GLU A 205 -11.22 -15.96 18.69
C GLU A 205 -12.69 -15.94 18.19
N GLY A 206 -13.67 -15.81 19.09
CA GLY A 206 -15.10 -15.90 18.75
C GLY A 206 -15.81 -14.62 18.28
N LEU A 207 -15.16 -13.44 18.32
CA LEU A 207 -15.82 -12.16 18.03
C LEU A 207 -15.51 -11.57 16.65
N PHE A 208 -14.57 -12.16 15.89
CA PHE A 208 -14.17 -11.63 14.59
C PHE A 208 -14.94 -12.26 13.41
N LEU A 209 -15.60 -13.40 13.63
CA LEU A 209 -16.35 -14.13 12.60
C LEU A 209 -17.82 -13.72 12.51
N THR A 210 -18.38 -13.05 13.52
CA THR A 210 -19.78 -12.62 13.52
C THR A 210 -20.04 -11.29 12.80
N LEU A 211 -19.00 -10.55 12.40
CA LEU A 211 -19.17 -9.26 11.71
C LEU A 211 -19.08 -9.36 10.17
N VAL A 212 -18.64 -10.49 9.63
CA VAL A 212 -18.44 -10.67 8.17
C VAL A 212 -19.70 -11.23 7.49
N ASP A 213 -20.53 -11.98 8.21
CA ASP A 213 -21.74 -12.59 7.65
C ASP A 213 -22.94 -11.63 7.53
N GLN A 214 -22.85 -10.42 8.07
CA GLN A 214 -23.97 -9.46 8.05
C GLN A 214 -24.00 -8.54 6.80
N PHE A 215 -23.02 -8.66 5.89
CA PHE A 215 -22.90 -7.79 4.70
C PHE A 215 -23.15 -8.50 3.35
N VAL A 216 -23.62 -9.76 3.35
CA VAL A 216 -23.87 -10.54 2.12
C VAL A 216 -25.37 -10.85 1.92
N SER A 217 -26.27 -10.14 2.59
CA SER A 217 -27.70 -10.26 2.32
C SER A 217 -28.40 -8.93 2.46
N GLU A 218 -28.26 -8.09 1.44
CA GLU A 218 -29.26 -7.14 0.94
C GLU A 218 -28.91 -6.70 -0.48
#